data_AF-A0A4R9A857-F1
#
_entry.id   AF-A0A4R9A857-F1
#
_cell.length_a   1.000
_cell.length_b   1.000
_cell.length_c   1.000
_cell.angle_alpha   90.00
_cell.angle_beta   90.00
_cell.angle_gamma   90.00
#
_symmetry.space_group_name_H-M   'P 1'
#
loop_
_entity.id
_entity.type
_entity.pdbx_description
1 polymer ?
#
loop_
_entity_poly.entity_id
_entity_poly.type
_entity_poly.pdbx_seq_one_letter_code
_entity_poly.pdbx_strand_id
1 'polypeptide(L)'
;MIFFSRWLQAPLYLGLIVAQIIYVIVFMVELVSLGGDVWHSLTVPDEDGAIHVEEAAIMLSVLGLIDVVMIANLLIMVIIGGYETFVSRIRIDGHPDQPEWLSHVNANVLKVKLAMAIVGISSIHLLKTFIEVGDLAARGTPVETNPTETITGNFYTWDGVLWQVVIHMVFILSAIALAWIDRISQSAAHGPAKPSTITASPAGPAFSPAAPASLESAPTGTPMALTAIDHSAGSQLLQLGRLRDAGVVTDDEFQAKKTELLARF
;
A
#
# COMPACT_ATOMS: atom_id res chain seq x y z
N MET A 1 33.68 4.92 14.74
CA MET A 1 33.33 3.93 13.70
C MET A 1 31.88 4.02 13.22
N ILE A 2 30.87 4.25 14.08
CA ILE A 2 29.44 4.36 13.67
C ILE A 2 29.17 5.49 12.65
N PHE A 3 29.86 6.63 12.74
CA PHE A 3 29.70 7.73 11.77
C PHE A 3 30.22 7.41 10.36
N PHE A 4 31.23 6.55 10.22
CA PHE A 4 31.79 6.15 8.92
C PHE A 4 30.82 5.24 8.14
N SER A 5 30.00 4.46 8.84
CA SER A 5 28.96 3.61 8.25
C SER A 5 27.94 4.41 7.42
N ARG A 6 27.65 5.67 7.80
CA ARG A 6 26.72 6.54 7.05
C ARG A 6 27.31 6.98 5.71
N TRP A 7 28.63 7.19 5.67
CA TRP A 7 29.35 7.56 4.46
C TRP A 7 29.44 6.41 3.45
N LEU A 8 29.42 5.15 3.92
CA LEU A 8 29.34 3.97 3.05
C LEU A 8 27.94 3.81 2.42
N GLN A 9 26.89 4.26 3.11
CA GLN A 9 25.51 4.16 2.64
C GLN A 9 25.12 5.25 1.64
N ALA A 10 25.70 6.46 1.77
CA ALA A 10 25.46 7.57 0.85
C ALA A 10 25.66 7.21 -0.65
N PRO A 11 26.77 6.59 -1.09
CA PRO A 11 26.96 6.20 -2.49
C PRO A 11 26.01 5.09 -2.94
N LEU A 12 25.58 4.19 -2.05
CA LEU A 12 24.60 3.15 -2.37
C LEU A 12 23.23 3.76 -2.69
N TYR A 13 22.75 4.70 -1.88
CA TYR A 13 21.50 5.41 -2.16
C TYR A 13 21.60 6.27 -3.42
N LEU A 14 22.74 6.92 -3.64
CA LEU A 14 22.97 7.63 -4.90
C LEU A 14 22.87 6.69 -6.10
N GLY A 15 23.48 5.50 -6.01
CA GLY A 15 23.37 4.46 -7.03
C GLY A 15 21.93 4.00 -7.26
N LEU A 16 21.15 3.80 -6.20
CA LEU A 16 19.73 3.44 -6.29
C LEU A 16 18.88 4.55 -6.95
N ILE A 17 19.15 5.82 -6.65
CA ILE A 17 18.49 6.96 -7.31
C ILE A 17 18.84 7.02 -8.79
N VAL A 18 20.12 6.84 -9.15
CA VAL A 18 20.54 6.78 -10.56
C VAL A 18 19.88 5.60 -11.28
N ALA A 19 19.82 4.41 -10.64
CA ALA A 19 19.10 3.27 -11.18
C ALA A 19 17.62 3.58 -11.40
N GLN A 20 16.97 4.29 -10.46
CA GLN A 20 15.60 4.74 -10.62
C GLN A 20 15.42 5.66 -11.84
N ILE A 21 16.34 6.60 -12.05
CA ILE A 21 16.31 7.49 -13.23
C ILE A 21 16.47 6.68 -14.53
N ILE A 22 17.38 5.71 -14.55
CA ILE A 22 17.56 4.81 -15.70
C ILE A 22 16.27 4.05 -15.98
N TYR A 23 15.61 3.49 -14.97
CA TYR A 23 14.31 2.80 -15.15
C TYR A 23 13.22 3.72 -15.71
N VAL A 24 13.17 5.00 -15.29
CA VAL A 24 12.23 5.97 -15.86
C VAL A 24 12.53 6.21 -17.35
N ILE A 25 13.81 6.29 -17.73
CA ILE A 25 14.21 6.44 -19.14
C ILE A 25 13.81 5.18 -19.94
N VAL A 26 14.11 3.98 -19.43
CA VAL A 26 13.72 2.70 -20.05
C VAL A 26 12.21 2.64 -20.25
N PHE A 27 11.43 2.97 -19.22
CA PHE A 27 9.97 3.02 -19.30
C PHE A 27 9.48 4.01 -20.38
N MET A 28 10.08 5.21 -20.47
CA MET A 28 9.72 6.19 -21.51
C MET A 28 10.04 5.66 -22.91
N VAL A 29 11.18 4.99 -23.09
CA VAL A 29 11.57 4.40 -24.38
C VAL A 29 10.62 3.27 -24.78
N GLU A 30 10.33 2.34 -23.88
CA GLU A 30 9.39 1.24 -24.12
C GLU A 30 7.98 1.76 -24.41
N LEU A 31 7.51 2.79 -23.69
CA LEU A 31 6.22 3.42 -23.92
C LEU A 31 6.12 4.08 -25.30
N VAL A 32 7.17 4.80 -25.71
CA VAL A 32 7.21 5.41 -27.05
C VAL A 32 7.26 4.34 -28.14
N SER A 33 8.03 3.26 -27.93
CA SER A 33 8.07 2.12 -28.85
C SER A 33 6.68 1.50 -29.03
N LEU A 34 6.01 1.17 -27.93
CA LEU A 34 4.65 0.62 -27.93
C LEU A 34 3.67 1.54 -28.66
N GLY A 35 3.73 2.85 -28.39
CA GLY A 35 2.90 3.83 -29.07
C GLY A 35 3.19 3.90 -30.58
N GLY A 36 4.46 3.78 -30.98
CA GLY A 36 4.89 3.73 -32.37
C GLY A 36 4.37 2.50 -33.11
N ASP A 37 4.47 1.32 -32.48
CA ASP A 37 3.99 0.04 -33.03
C ASP A 37 2.47 0.08 -33.25
N VAL A 38 1.73 0.56 -32.25
CA VAL A 38 0.27 0.77 -32.34
C VAL A 38 -0.08 1.77 -33.44
N TRP A 39 0.63 2.90 -33.50
CA TRP A 39 0.37 3.96 -34.48
C TRP A 39 0.61 3.50 -35.92
N HIS A 40 1.73 2.80 -36.15
CA HIS A 40 2.07 2.26 -37.46
C HIS A 40 1.03 1.25 -37.92
N SER A 41 0.62 0.35 -37.02
CA SER A 41 -0.40 -0.66 -37.34
C SER A 41 -1.79 -0.08 -37.61
N LEU A 42 -2.13 1.08 -37.02
CA LEU A 42 -3.42 1.73 -37.25
C LEU A 42 -3.44 2.56 -38.55
N THR A 43 -2.28 2.98 -39.04
CA THR A 43 -2.16 3.89 -40.20
C THR A 43 -1.78 3.19 -41.51
N VAL A 44 -1.23 1.97 -41.46
CA VAL A 44 -0.92 1.15 -42.64
C VAL A 44 -1.75 -0.14 -42.58
N PRO A 45 -2.84 -0.27 -43.35
CA PRO A 45 -3.58 -1.52 -43.48
C PRO A 45 -2.75 -2.53 -44.27
N ASP A 46 -2.58 -3.74 -43.73
CA ASP A 46 -1.92 -4.85 -44.43
C ASP A 46 -2.73 -5.29 -45.66
N GLU A 47 -2.05 -5.72 -46.73
CA GLU A 47 -2.64 -5.97 -48.07
C GLU A 47 -3.65 -7.14 -48.09
N ASP A 48 -3.74 -7.94 -47.02
CA ASP A 48 -4.62 -9.13 -46.93
C ASP A 48 -5.91 -8.92 -46.11
N GLY A 49 -6.18 -7.71 -45.59
CA GLY A 49 -7.43 -7.41 -44.87
C GLY A 49 -7.62 -8.14 -43.53
N ALA A 50 -6.65 -8.94 -43.12
CA ALA A 50 -6.55 -9.49 -41.78
C ALA A 50 -5.73 -8.53 -40.92
N ILE A 51 -6.33 -8.03 -39.84
CA ILE A 51 -5.60 -7.29 -38.81
C ILE A 51 -4.76 -8.32 -38.04
N HIS A 52 -3.61 -8.68 -38.57
CA HIS A 52 -2.56 -9.35 -37.82
C HIS A 52 -1.68 -8.29 -37.16
N VAL A 53 -2.31 -7.39 -36.40
CA VAL A 53 -1.65 -6.99 -35.17
C VAL A 53 -1.48 -8.30 -34.42
N GLU A 54 -0.25 -8.72 -34.14
CA GLU A 54 -0.05 -9.77 -33.16
C GLU A 54 -0.53 -9.16 -31.82
N GLU A 55 -1.83 -9.31 -31.53
CA GLU A 55 -2.46 -8.85 -30.28
C GLU A 55 -1.65 -9.33 -29.08
N ALA A 56 -1.06 -10.53 -29.23
CA ALA A 56 -0.08 -11.08 -28.30
C ALA A 56 1.16 -10.20 -28.15
N ALA A 57 1.76 -9.64 -29.20
CA ALA A 57 2.94 -8.76 -29.12
C ALA A 57 2.64 -7.44 -28.41
N ILE A 58 1.50 -6.79 -28.70
CA ILE A 58 1.07 -5.58 -27.97
C ILE A 58 0.83 -5.92 -26.50
N MET A 59 0.09 -6.99 -26.23
CA MET A 59 -0.16 -7.47 -24.87
C MET A 59 1.15 -7.77 -24.14
N LEU A 60 2.14 -8.37 -24.82
CA LEU A 60 3.45 -8.68 -24.26
C LEU A 60 4.26 -7.44 -23.93
N SER A 61 4.23 -6.43 -24.81
CA SER A 61 4.89 -5.15 -24.59
C SER A 61 4.28 -4.40 -23.39
N VAL A 62 2.94 -4.38 -23.29
CA VAL A 62 2.23 -3.87 -22.11
C VAL A 62 2.63 -4.64 -20.85
N LEU A 63 2.73 -5.96 -20.92
CA LEU A 63 3.12 -6.80 -19.80
C LEU A 63 4.56 -6.51 -19.32
N GLY A 64 5.48 -6.26 -20.25
CA GLY A 64 6.84 -5.78 -19.94
C GLY A 64 6.85 -4.40 -19.29
N LEU A 65 6.03 -3.47 -19.80
CA LEU A 65 5.91 -2.12 -19.25
C LEU A 65 5.38 -2.13 -17.80
N ILE A 66 4.42 -3.02 -17.50
CA ILE A 66 3.91 -3.25 -16.13
C ILE A 66 5.03 -3.76 -15.22
N ASP A 67 5.88 -4.66 -15.71
CA ASP A 67 6.99 -5.21 -14.93
C ASP A 67 7.99 -4.13 -14.49
N VAL A 68 8.41 -3.29 -15.43
CA VAL A 68 9.32 -2.16 -15.17
C VAL A 68 8.75 -1.23 -14.10
N VAL A 69 7.46 -0.92 -14.16
CA VAL A 69 6.78 -0.08 -13.16
C VAL A 69 6.78 -0.74 -11.78
N MET A 70 6.53 -2.04 -11.73
CA MET A 70 6.44 -2.76 -10.46
C MET A 70 7.83 -2.96 -9.82
N ILE A 71 8.91 -3.15 -10.60
CA ILE A 71 10.30 -3.08 -10.11
C ILE A 71 10.60 -1.67 -9.57
N ALA A 72 10.24 -0.62 -10.31
CA ALA A 72 10.45 0.77 -9.90
C ALA A 72 9.73 1.10 -8.58
N ASN A 73 8.50 0.62 -8.40
CA ASN A 73 7.73 0.80 -7.16
C ASN A 73 8.38 0.07 -5.97
N LEU A 74 8.91 -1.13 -6.19
CA LEU A 74 9.67 -1.85 -5.16
C LEU A 74 10.95 -1.12 -4.76
N LEU A 75 11.68 -0.59 -5.74
CA LEU A 75 12.94 0.09 -5.52
C LEU A 75 12.74 1.32 -4.63
N ILE A 76 11.67 2.10 -4.86
CA ILE A 76 11.29 3.22 -3.99
C ILE A 76 11.00 2.74 -2.56
N MET A 77 10.25 1.65 -2.38
CA MET A 77 9.97 1.08 -1.07
C MET A 77 11.25 0.66 -0.33
N VAL A 78 12.21 0.07 -1.04
CA VAL A 78 13.53 -0.33 -0.49
C VAL A 78 14.39 0.89 -0.13
N ILE A 79 14.41 1.93 -0.98
CA ILE A 79 15.15 3.17 -0.71
C ILE A 79 14.64 3.80 0.58
N ILE A 80 13.32 3.99 0.71
CA ILE A 80 12.72 4.67 1.86
C ILE A 80 12.93 3.85 3.13
N GLY A 81 12.60 2.55 3.10
CA GLY A 81 12.77 1.68 4.28
C GLY A 81 14.23 1.53 4.72
N GLY A 82 15.16 1.45 3.77
CA GLY A 82 16.59 1.46 4.05
C GLY A 82 17.05 2.78 4.67
N TYR A 83 16.61 3.91 4.10
CA TYR A 83 17.00 5.23 4.56
C TYR A 83 16.49 5.50 5.99
N GLU A 84 15.24 5.13 6.27
CA GLU A 84 14.63 5.21 7.60
C GLU A 84 15.40 4.37 8.63
N THR A 85 15.77 3.13 8.25
CA THR A 85 16.42 2.17 9.14
C THR A 85 17.87 2.56 9.45
N PHE A 86 18.62 3.07 8.47
CA PHE A 86 20.07 3.19 8.62
C PHE A 86 20.66 4.61 8.58
N VAL A 87 19.97 5.59 7.98
CA VAL A 87 20.52 6.95 7.83
C VAL A 87 19.86 7.96 8.76
N SER A 88 18.53 8.00 8.76
CA SER A 88 17.75 8.92 9.58
C SER A 88 16.33 8.41 9.76
N ARG A 89 15.87 8.27 11.01
CA ARG A 89 14.43 8.16 11.28
C ARG A 89 13.76 9.47 10.89
N ILE A 90 12.98 9.43 9.82
CA ILE A 90 12.24 10.58 9.31
C ILE A 90 11.17 10.93 10.37
N ARG A 91 11.44 11.93 11.21
CA ARG A 91 10.47 12.49 12.15
C ARG A 91 9.69 13.60 11.46
N ILE A 92 8.61 13.25 10.76
CA ILE A 92 7.68 14.24 10.22
C ILE A 92 6.56 14.41 11.25
N ASP A 93 6.82 15.21 12.28
CA ASP A 93 5.80 15.60 13.25
C ASP A 93 5.08 16.86 12.69
N GLY A 94 3.83 16.72 12.20
CA GLY A 94 2.88 17.85 12.07
C GLY A 94 2.71 18.57 10.71
N HIS A 95 3.03 17.95 9.57
CA HIS A 95 2.73 18.52 8.24
C HIS A 95 1.37 18.01 7.66
N PRO A 96 0.51 18.88 7.08
CA PRO A 96 -0.76 18.47 6.45
C PRO A 96 -0.59 17.57 5.22
N ASP A 97 0.58 17.60 4.57
CA ASP A 97 0.92 16.76 3.41
C ASP A 97 1.73 15.51 3.80
N GLN A 98 1.53 15.00 5.02
CA GLN A 98 2.07 13.69 5.40
C GLN A 98 1.26 12.62 4.70
N PRO A 99 1.86 11.83 3.80
CA PRO A 99 1.10 10.78 3.18
C PRO A 99 0.89 9.65 4.20
N GLU A 100 -0.32 9.11 4.25
CA GLU A 100 -0.80 8.13 5.27
C GLU A 100 0.07 6.85 5.34
N TRP A 101 0.89 6.59 4.32
CA TRP A 101 1.83 5.47 4.29
C TRP A 101 3.07 5.64 5.19
N LEU A 102 3.40 6.85 5.66
CA LEU A 102 4.64 7.15 6.41
C LEU A 102 4.46 7.06 7.94
N SER A 103 3.25 7.32 8.46
CA SER A 103 2.98 7.31 9.90
C SER A 103 2.69 5.92 10.48
N HIS A 104 2.42 4.92 9.63
CA HIS A 104 2.10 3.54 10.06
C HIS A 104 2.92 2.44 9.34
N VAL A 105 4.11 2.72 8.78
CA VAL A 105 4.95 1.66 8.21
C VAL A 105 5.48 0.73 9.31
N ASN A 106 4.62 -0.20 9.73
CA ASN A 106 4.96 -1.33 10.56
C ASN A 106 5.92 -2.21 9.75
N ALA A 107 7.06 -2.56 10.34
CA ALA A 107 8.06 -3.41 9.69
C ALA A 107 7.46 -4.73 9.16
N ASN A 108 6.36 -5.23 9.74
CA ASN A 108 5.60 -6.36 9.21
C ASN A 108 4.93 -6.03 7.86
N VAL A 109 4.21 -4.90 7.77
CA VAL A 109 3.53 -4.46 6.55
C VAL A 109 4.53 -4.21 5.42
N LEU A 110 5.71 -3.65 5.74
CA LEU A 110 6.81 -3.46 4.77
C LEU A 110 7.32 -4.81 4.20
N LYS A 111 7.51 -5.82 5.05
CA LYS A 111 7.96 -7.16 4.63
C LYS A 111 6.91 -7.87 3.77
N VAL A 112 5.64 -7.81 4.17
CA VAL A 112 4.54 -8.41 3.40
C VAL A 112 4.39 -7.74 2.03
N LYS A 113 4.47 -6.40 1.97
CA LYS A 113 4.44 -5.67 0.68
C LYS A 113 5.59 -6.06 -0.23
N LEU A 114 6.81 -6.18 0.31
CA LEU A 114 7.96 -6.63 -0.45
C LEU A 114 7.76 -8.05 -1.01
N ALA A 115 7.30 -8.99 -0.18
CA ALA A 115 7.06 -10.37 -0.62
C ALA A 115 5.96 -10.47 -1.69
N MET A 116 4.84 -9.76 -1.51
CA MET A 116 3.75 -9.72 -2.48
C MET A 116 4.19 -9.15 -3.82
N ALA A 117 5.02 -8.11 -3.80
CA ALA A 117 5.54 -7.54 -5.01
C ALA A 117 6.55 -8.47 -5.70
N ILE A 118 7.44 -9.17 -4.99
CA ILE A 118 8.31 -10.21 -5.57
C ILE A 118 7.50 -11.33 -6.24
N VAL A 119 6.42 -11.79 -5.59
CA VAL A 119 5.49 -12.76 -6.20
C VAL A 119 4.86 -12.18 -7.46
N GLY A 120 4.38 -10.93 -7.42
CA GLY A 120 3.82 -10.22 -8.57
C GLY A 120 4.78 -10.14 -9.75
N ILE A 121 6.06 -9.82 -9.50
CA ILE A 121 7.11 -9.77 -10.53
C ILE A 121 7.21 -11.11 -11.24
N SER A 122 7.36 -12.16 -10.44
CA SER A 122 7.52 -13.51 -10.96
C SER A 122 6.26 -14.00 -11.70
N SER A 123 5.05 -13.58 -11.28
CA SER A 123 3.80 -13.91 -11.99
C SER A 123 3.74 -13.27 -13.38
N ILE A 124 4.17 -12.01 -13.51
CA ILE A 124 4.18 -11.29 -14.80
C ILE A 124 5.11 -11.99 -15.79
N HIS A 125 6.30 -12.40 -15.35
CA HIS A 125 7.24 -13.15 -16.19
C HIS A 125 6.66 -14.50 -16.63
N LEU A 126 5.98 -15.24 -15.74
CA LEU A 126 5.29 -16.47 -16.12
C LEU A 126 4.16 -16.24 -17.10
N LEU A 127 3.39 -15.16 -16.96
CA LEU A 127 2.32 -14.84 -17.89
C LEU A 127 2.88 -14.54 -19.27
N LYS A 128 4.01 -13.80 -19.36
CA LYS A 128 4.72 -13.55 -20.62
C LYS A 128 5.12 -14.87 -21.29
N THR A 129 5.80 -15.73 -20.54
CA THR A 129 6.23 -17.05 -21.02
C THR A 129 5.05 -17.93 -21.42
N PHE A 130 3.93 -17.89 -20.68
CA PHE A 130 2.73 -18.66 -21.01
C PHE A 130 2.10 -18.23 -22.33
N ILE A 131 2.04 -16.92 -22.60
CA ILE A 131 1.52 -16.40 -23.87
C ILE A 131 2.43 -16.83 -25.02
N GLU A 132 3.74 -16.66 -24.89
CA GLU A 132 4.72 -16.99 -25.94
C GLU A 132 4.81 -18.50 -26.22
N VAL A 133 4.82 -19.34 -25.17
CA VAL A 133 4.83 -20.81 -25.31
C VAL A 133 3.48 -21.34 -25.78
N GLY A 134 2.39 -20.69 -25.39
CA GLY A 134 1.04 -21.03 -25.86
C GLY A 134 0.88 -20.83 -27.37
N ASP A 135 1.49 -19.77 -27.92
CA ASP A 135 1.54 -19.56 -29.38
C ASP A 135 2.34 -20.66 -30.10
N LEU A 136 3.50 -21.06 -29.55
CA LEU A 136 4.28 -22.19 -30.10
C LEU A 136 3.43 -23.46 -30.19
N ALA A 137 2.67 -23.76 -29.13
CA ALA A 137 1.77 -24.90 -29.09
C ALA A 137 0.62 -24.78 -30.11
N ALA A 138 0.03 -23.59 -30.26
CA ALA A 138 -1.05 -23.33 -31.22
C ALA A 138 -0.60 -23.53 -32.68
N ARG A 139 0.67 -23.21 -32.99
CA ARG A 139 1.27 -23.43 -34.32
C ARG A 139 1.80 -24.85 -34.55
N GLY A 140 1.62 -25.75 -33.58
CA GLY A 140 2.09 -27.14 -33.67
C GLY A 140 3.61 -27.28 -33.59
N THR A 141 4.32 -26.24 -33.14
CA THR A 141 5.76 -26.33 -32.87
C THR A 141 5.97 -26.93 -31.48
N PRO A 142 6.58 -28.12 -31.36
CA PRO A 142 6.83 -28.69 -30.05
C PRO A 142 7.90 -27.85 -29.34
N VAL A 143 7.58 -27.41 -28.12
CA VAL A 143 8.64 -27.05 -27.17
C VAL A 143 9.35 -28.35 -26.84
N GLU A 144 10.66 -28.40 -26.86
CA GLU A 144 11.45 -29.57 -26.48
C GLU A 144 12.59 -29.15 -25.54
N THR A 145 13.55 -30.04 -25.27
CA THR A 145 14.78 -29.67 -24.55
C THR A 145 15.68 -28.75 -25.36
N ASN A 146 15.55 -28.76 -26.69
CA ASN A 146 16.27 -27.83 -27.56
C ASN A 146 15.58 -26.45 -27.55
N PRO A 147 16.32 -25.35 -27.63
CA PRO A 147 15.73 -24.00 -27.70
C PRO A 147 14.83 -23.85 -28.92
N THR A 148 13.58 -23.44 -28.69
CA THR A 148 12.61 -23.11 -29.74
C THR A 148 12.40 -21.59 -29.76
N GLU A 149 12.51 -20.99 -30.95
CA GLU A 149 12.34 -19.56 -31.18
C GLU A 149 10.86 -19.18 -31.29
N THR A 150 10.46 -18.09 -30.62
CA THR A 150 9.11 -17.53 -30.64
C THR A 150 8.93 -16.49 -31.74
N ILE A 151 7.69 -16.04 -31.98
CA ILE A 151 7.40 -14.96 -32.94
C ILE A 151 8.14 -13.66 -32.55
N THR A 152 8.32 -13.45 -31.25
CA THR A 152 9.05 -12.31 -30.66
C THR A 152 10.59 -12.48 -30.67
N GLY A 153 11.14 -13.56 -31.23
CA GLY A 153 12.58 -13.84 -31.28
C GLY A 153 13.19 -14.29 -29.94
N ASN A 154 12.36 -14.66 -28.96
CA ASN A 154 12.82 -15.22 -27.68
C ASN A 154 12.96 -16.74 -27.79
N PHE A 155 13.87 -17.32 -27.01
CA PHE A 155 14.09 -18.76 -27.01
C PHE A 155 13.57 -19.40 -25.72
N TYR A 156 12.75 -20.44 -25.86
CA TYR A 156 12.23 -21.21 -24.73
C TYR A 156 12.58 -22.70 -24.83
N THR A 157 12.74 -23.33 -23.67
CA THR A 157 12.94 -24.77 -23.51
C THR A 157 11.98 -25.29 -22.46
N TRP A 158 11.66 -26.59 -22.49
CA TRP A 158 10.85 -27.21 -21.42
C TRP A 158 11.48 -27.00 -20.05
N ASP A 159 12.79 -27.20 -19.93
CA ASP A 159 13.50 -27.06 -18.67
C ASP A 159 13.38 -25.63 -18.12
N GLY A 160 13.56 -24.63 -18.97
CA GLY A 160 13.44 -23.22 -18.58
C GLY A 160 12.05 -22.87 -18.07
N VAL A 161 11.01 -23.23 -18.84
CA VAL A 161 9.62 -22.96 -18.49
C VAL A 161 9.23 -23.70 -17.20
N LEU A 162 9.64 -24.97 -17.06
CA LEU A 162 9.36 -25.77 -15.86
C LEU A 162 10.03 -25.17 -14.61
N TRP A 163 11.31 -24.82 -14.69
CA TRP A 163 12.02 -24.18 -13.57
C TRP A 163 11.42 -22.83 -13.20
N GLN A 164 10.95 -22.06 -14.17
CA GLN A 164 10.26 -20.80 -13.92
C GLN A 164 8.96 -21.01 -13.13
N VAL A 165 8.16 -22.03 -13.48
CA VAL A 165 6.96 -22.41 -12.71
C VAL A 165 7.34 -22.88 -11.30
N VAL A 166 8.36 -23.73 -11.17
CA VAL A 166 8.82 -24.23 -9.86
C VAL A 166 9.28 -23.09 -8.95
N ILE A 167 10.11 -22.17 -9.46
CA ILE A 167 10.57 -20.99 -8.70
C ILE A 167 9.38 -20.11 -8.29
N HIS A 168 8.41 -19.91 -9.19
CA HIS A 168 7.23 -19.13 -8.84
C HIS A 168 6.41 -19.77 -7.72
N MET A 169 6.22 -21.10 -7.76
CA MET A 169 5.55 -21.82 -6.66
C MET A 169 6.32 -21.65 -5.34
N VAL A 170 7.66 -21.67 -5.37
CA VAL A 170 8.48 -21.41 -4.18
C VAL A 170 8.27 -19.99 -3.65
N PHE A 171 8.16 -18.98 -4.52
CA PHE A 171 7.86 -17.61 -4.09
C PHE A 171 6.47 -17.47 -3.49
N ILE A 172 5.44 -18.09 -4.07
CA ILE A 172 4.08 -18.09 -3.51
C ILE A 172 4.09 -18.74 -2.13
N LEU A 173 4.70 -19.93 -2.00
CA LEU A 173 4.81 -20.62 -0.71
C LEU A 173 5.55 -19.78 0.33
N SER A 174 6.61 -19.09 -0.08
CA SER A 174 7.38 -18.18 0.78
C SER A 174 6.54 -16.98 1.25
N ALA A 175 5.75 -16.38 0.36
CA ALA A 175 4.86 -15.28 0.71
C ALA A 175 3.73 -15.71 1.66
N ILE A 176 3.15 -16.90 1.45
CA ILE A 176 2.15 -17.49 2.35
C ILE A 176 2.77 -17.74 3.73
N ALA A 177 3.97 -18.33 3.79
CA ALA A 177 4.67 -18.57 5.05
C ALA A 177 4.93 -17.26 5.80
N LEU A 178 5.37 -16.20 5.11
CA LEU A 178 5.60 -14.90 5.69
C LEU A 178 4.29 -14.28 6.24
N ALA A 179 3.20 -14.33 5.47
CA ALA A 179 1.89 -13.84 5.91
C ALA A 179 1.35 -14.63 7.12
N TRP A 180 1.62 -15.93 7.19
CA TRP A 180 1.22 -16.76 8.32
C TRP A 180 1.99 -16.42 9.61
N ILE A 181 3.31 -16.25 9.51
CA ILE A 181 4.17 -15.80 10.63
C ILE A 181 3.70 -14.43 11.13
N ASP A 182 3.43 -13.51 10.20
CA ASP A 182 2.94 -12.16 10.47
C ASP A 182 1.63 -12.20 11.28
N ARG A 183 0.65 -13.00 10.84
CA ARG A 183 -0.66 -13.18 11.50
C ARG A 183 -0.54 -13.73 12.93
N ILE A 184 0.33 -14.72 13.15
CA ILE A 184 0.56 -15.30 14.48
C ILE A 184 1.18 -14.26 15.42
N SER A 185 2.17 -13.50 14.91
CA SER A 185 2.83 -12.44 15.70
C SER A 185 1.85 -11.34 16.13
N GLN A 186 0.90 -10.95 15.27
CA GLN A 186 -0.09 -9.92 15.61
C GLN A 186 -1.18 -10.41 16.57
N SER A 187 -1.50 -11.72 16.52
CA SER A 187 -2.51 -12.34 17.39
C SER A 187 -2.05 -12.43 18.85
N ALA A 188 -0.74 -12.53 19.10
CA ALA A 188 -0.18 -12.59 20.46
C ALA A 188 -0.16 -11.24 21.20
N ALA A 189 -0.34 -10.11 20.50
CA ALA A 189 -0.28 -8.77 21.09
C ALA A 189 -1.58 -8.32 21.79
N HIS A 190 -2.70 -9.02 21.59
CA HIS A 190 -3.97 -8.75 22.26
C HIS A 190 -4.17 -9.70 23.46
N GLY A 191 -3.34 -9.55 24.49
CA GLY A 191 -3.61 -10.17 25.80
C GLY A 191 -4.84 -9.55 26.46
N PRO A 192 -5.64 -10.30 27.25
CA PRO A 192 -6.86 -9.79 27.87
C PRO A 192 -6.53 -8.57 28.73
N ALA A 193 -7.25 -7.47 28.49
CA ALA A 193 -7.09 -6.23 29.23
C ALA A 193 -7.22 -6.53 30.73
N LYS A 194 -6.16 -6.28 31.50
CA LYS A 194 -6.24 -6.31 32.96
C LYS A 194 -7.30 -5.29 33.38
N PRO A 195 -8.30 -5.67 34.19
CA PRO A 195 -9.30 -4.71 34.67
C PRO A 195 -8.57 -3.66 35.49
N SER A 196 -8.63 -2.42 35.04
CA SER A 196 -8.11 -1.26 35.77
C SER A 196 -8.82 -1.20 37.11
N THR A 197 -8.13 -1.61 38.17
CA THR A 197 -8.58 -1.33 39.54
C THR A 197 -8.68 0.19 39.66
N ILE A 198 -9.90 0.69 39.81
CA ILE A 198 -10.16 2.09 40.14
C ILE A 198 -9.62 2.31 41.56
N THR A 199 -8.37 2.70 41.68
CA THR A 199 -7.83 3.20 42.94
C THR A 199 -8.45 4.57 43.16
N ALA A 200 -9.44 4.65 44.04
CA ALA A 200 -10.02 5.90 44.50
C ALA A 200 -8.91 6.78 45.09
N SER A 201 -8.65 7.92 44.46
CA SER A 201 -7.74 8.94 44.97
C SER A 201 -8.34 9.57 46.24
N PRO A 202 -7.57 9.81 47.32
CA PRO A 202 -8.11 10.33 48.57
C PRO A 202 -8.55 11.79 48.39
N ALA A 203 -9.72 12.09 48.97
CA ALA A 203 -10.37 13.40 48.93
C ALA A 203 -9.44 14.54 49.38
N GLY A 204 -9.28 15.56 48.54
CA GLY A 204 -8.65 16.83 48.91
C GLY A 204 -9.54 17.65 49.85
N PRO A 205 -8.96 18.59 50.63
CA PRO A 205 -9.67 19.29 51.70
C PRO A 205 -10.70 20.30 51.16
N ALA A 206 -11.78 20.47 51.94
CA ALA A 206 -12.94 21.29 51.64
C ALA A 206 -12.62 22.79 51.47
N PHE A 207 -13.18 23.39 50.43
CA PHE A 207 -13.17 24.84 50.20
C PHE A 207 -14.06 25.57 51.23
N SER A 208 -13.52 26.63 51.84
CA SER A 208 -14.24 27.59 52.69
C SER A 208 -14.61 28.84 51.87
N PRO A 209 -15.82 29.42 52.01
CA PRO A 209 -16.23 30.54 51.17
C PRO A 209 -15.81 31.88 51.80
N ALA A 210 -15.12 32.73 51.03
CA ALA A 210 -14.85 34.12 51.39
C ALA A 210 -15.54 35.09 50.42
N ALA A 211 -16.05 36.18 50.99
CA ALA A 211 -16.98 37.18 50.45
C ALA A 211 -16.37 38.11 49.36
N PRO A 212 -17.20 38.96 48.68
CA PRO A 212 -16.89 39.51 47.37
C PRO A 212 -16.10 40.83 47.45
N ALA A 213 -15.18 41.02 46.51
CA ALA A 213 -14.56 42.32 46.23
C ALA A 213 -14.84 42.70 44.76
N SER A 214 -15.34 43.93 44.62
CA SER A 214 -15.87 44.56 43.43
C SER A 214 -14.81 45.16 42.50
N LEU A 215 -15.13 45.10 41.20
CA LEU A 215 -14.88 46.08 40.11
C LEU A 215 -13.45 46.59 39.89
N GLU A 216 -12.83 46.20 38.78
CA GLU A 216 -11.96 47.10 38.01
C GLU A 216 -11.98 46.70 36.51
N SER A 217 -12.38 47.68 35.69
CA SER A 217 -12.31 47.91 34.24
C SER A 217 -11.89 46.82 33.21
N ALA A 218 -12.74 46.71 32.17
CA ALA A 218 -12.41 46.27 30.79
C ALA A 218 -11.60 47.39 30.06
N PRO A 219 -11.02 47.24 28.83
CA PRO A 219 -11.69 46.57 27.72
C PRO A 219 -10.88 45.93 26.55
N THR A 220 -11.66 45.26 25.70
CA THR A 220 -11.61 45.17 24.22
C THR A 220 -10.72 44.15 23.52
N GLY A 221 -11.37 43.35 22.67
CA GLY A 221 -10.76 42.63 21.55
C GLY A 221 -11.54 41.38 21.13
N THR A 222 -12.59 41.56 20.34
CA THR A 222 -13.37 40.50 19.64
C THR A 222 -12.46 39.60 18.79
N PRO A 223 -12.85 38.32 18.53
CA PRO A 223 -13.41 38.09 17.20
C PRO A 223 -14.62 37.15 17.15
N MET A 224 -15.38 37.37 16.09
CA MET A 224 -16.49 36.58 15.56
C MET A 224 -16.20 35.08 15.55
N ALA A 225 -17.14 34.28 16.06
CA ALA A 225 -17.22 32.85 15.79
C ALA A 225 -18.42 32.57 14.88
N LEU A 226 -18.09 32.04 13.71
CA LEU A 226 -18.96 31.43 12.71
C LEU A 226 -20.00 30.50 13.36
N THR A 227 -21.25 30.67 12.92
CA THR A 227 -22.27 29.65 12.66
C THR A 227 -22.04 28.28 13.33
N ALA A 228 -22.61 28.12 14.53
CA ALA A 228 -22.77 26.83 15.17
C ALA A 228 -23.72 25.95 14.34
N ILE A 229 -23.17 25.00 13.60
CA ILE A 229 -23.92 23.85 13.10
C ILE A 229 -23.91 22.80 14.21
N ASP A 230 -25.09 22.37 14.62
CA ASP A 230 -25.39 21.56 15.79
C ASP A 230 -24.76 20.14 15.72
N HIS A 231 -23.59 19.99 16.32
CA HIS A 231 -22.85 18.72 16.43
C HIS A 231 -23.30 17.83 17.62
N SER A 232 -24.35 18.22 18.34
CA SER A 232 -24.70 17.56 19.61
C SER A 232 -25.63 16.35 19.46
N ALA A 233 -26.61 16.39 18.54
CA ALA A 233 -27.57 15.30 18.36
C ALA A 233 -26.93 14.03 17.79
N GLY A 234 -26.14 14.17 16.72
CA GLY A 234 -25.52 13.04 16.02
C GLY A 234 -24.46 12.32 16.86
N SER A 235 -23.71 13.07 17.67
CA SER A 235 -22.70 12.49 18.56
C SER A 235 -23.33 11.71 19.71
N GLN A 236 -24.46 12.19 20.26
CA GLN A 236 -25.22 11.47 21.30
C GLN A 236 -25.86 10.19 20.78
N LEU A 237 -26.38 10.16 19.55
CA LEU A 237 -26.91 8.95 18.93
C LEU A 237 -25.83 7.89 18.67
N LEU A 238 -24.64 8.31 18.24
CA LEU A 238 -23.48 7.43 18.07
C LEU A 238 -23.02 6.82 19.41
N GLN A 239 -23.04 7.61 20.48
CA GLN A 239 -22.71 7.12 21.82
C GLN A 239 -23.75 6.13 22.34
N LEU A 240 -25.04 6.40 22.10
CA LEU A 240 -26.13 5.51 22.46
C LEU A 240 -26.06 4.17 21.70
N GLY A 241 -25.66 4.21 20.42
CA GLY A 241 -25.45 3.00 19.60
C GLY A 241 -24.33 2.10 20.16
N ARG A 242 -23.21 2.70 20.55
CA ARG A 242 -22.10 1.95 21.18
C ARG A 242 -22.50 1.28 22.50
N LEU A 243 -23.37 1.91 23.29
CA LEU A 243 -23.86 1.36 24.56
C LEU A 243 -24.81 0.18 24.35
N ARG A 244 -25.65 0.21 23.31
CA ARG A 244 -26.45 -0.93 22.89
C ARG A 244 -25.55 -2.08 22.40
N ASP A 245 -24.57 -1.78 21.56
CA ASP A 245 -23.66 -2.80 21.01
C ASP A 245 -22.77 -3.45 22.09
N ALA A 246 -22.50 -2.72 23.18
CA ALA A 246 -21.84 -3.23 24.38
C ALA A 246 -22.78 -4.01 25.33
N GLY A 247 -24.06 -4.15 24.99
CA GLY A 247 -25.08 -4.86 25.79
C GLY A 247 -25.48 -4.14 27.09
N VAL A 248 -25.14 -2.85 27.23
CA VAL A 248 -25.42 -2.03 28.42
C VAL A 248 -26.84 -1.47 28.39
N VAL A 249 -27.43 -1.32 27.19
CA VAL A 249 -28.77 -0.78 26.97
C VAL A 249 -29.56 -1.77 26.13
N THR A 250 -30.80 -2.05 26.54
CA THR A 250 -31.71 -2.94 25.79
C THR A 250 -32.22 -2.27 24.52
N ASP A 251 -32.66 -3.06 23.52
CA ASP A 251 -33.18 -2.50 22.27
C ASP A 251 -34.37 -1.55 22.48
N ASP A 252 -35.24 -1.86 23.45
CA ASP A 252 -36.41 -1.03 23.78
C ASP A 252 -35.99 0.33 24.40
N GLU A 253 -35.01 0.32 25.30
CA GLU A 253 -34.46 1.54 25.90
C GLU A 253 -33.72 2.42 24.88
N PHE A 254 -33.02 1.79 23.93
CA PHE A 254 -32.34 2.48 22.85
C PHE A 254 -33.33 3.25 21.97
N GLN A 255 -34.45 2.61 21.57
CA GLN A 255 -35.45 3.26 20.72
C GLN A 255 -36.18 4.40 21.44
N ALA A 256 -36.50 4.22 22.73
CA ALA A 256 -37.12 5.27 23.54
C ALA A 256 -36.22 6.52 23.62
N LYS A 257 -34.93 6.33 23.96
CA LYS A 257 -33.96 7.44 24.08
C LYS A 257 -33.62 8.08 22.73
N LYS A 258 -33.54 7.29 21.66
CA LYS A 258 -33.35 7.81 20.30
C LYS A 258 -34.51 8.73 19.90
N THR A 259 -35.75 8.33 20.20
CA THR A 259 -36.94 9.12 19.88
C THR A 259 -37.00 10.41 20.71
N GLU A 260 -36.64 10.34 22.00
CA GLU A 260 -36.54 11.52 22.86
C GLU A 260 -35.47 12.50 22.37
N LEU A 261 -34.30 12.00 21.97
CA LEU A 261 -33.23 12.83 21.44
C LEU A 261 -33.64 13.50 20.12
N LEU A 262 -34.25 12.76 19.19
CA LEU A 262 -34.75 13.32 17.94
C LEU A 262 -35.90 14.32 18.12
N ALA A 263 -36.63 14.27 19.24
CA ALA A 263 -37.70 15.23 19.55
C ALA A 263 -37.17 16.51 20.20
N ARG A 264 -35.92 16.55 20.67
CA ARG A 264 -35.28 17.73 21.28
C ARG A 264 -34.56 18.63 20.27
N PHE A 265 -34.45 18.19 19.01
CA PHE A 265 -33.87 18.90 17.87
C PHE A 265 -34.93 19.07 16.78
#